data_AF-A0A8T4Y8R7-F1
#
_entry.id   AF-A0A8T4Y8R7-F1
#
_cell.length_a   1.000
_cell.length_b   1.000
_cell.length_c   1.000
_cell.angle_alpha   90.00
_cell.angle_beta   90.00
_cell.angle_gamma   90.00
#
_symmetry.space_group_name_H-M   'P 1'
#
loop_
_entity.id
_entity.type
_entity.pdbx_description
1 polymer ?
#
loop_
_entity_poly.entity_id
_entity_poly.type
_entity_poly.pdbx_seq_one_letter_code
_entity_poly.pdbx_strand_id
1 'polypeptide(L)'
;MFRKQYVVVLKILLLLTSVYVNAGFMPSITVRASSTPNIPYNLGNWTYVTKPVYPVKINASQIPIGCNWTLVYTLRCDSFYHIYFYGDWISTLTDYDIYVYDPNGKLETLHTEAAGLPEHLGTTVDDPFFKPNHSGNYSFLIVNDLKESHGEAAATFMLIENIECNRWHERYITGKVNFEHVYNTTWAYEFSTNSSRVEVIIDVPNTLDMYEARLYIMANPSKNLGSLMNGKPVAWEPGLYGILDASKMYGGYNLEDDGFKISPATASCEYFGDDMFINYTSPSKGSTILYHLVLIGENGNGVLKFMIKTDFNPPEISILNQVSTVIEGNETIITVNVKDQDSLKAVLLKYSNDGWRTVTSASMSHVANQTYRCTIPAQPAGTTINYVISASDIAGNEAETQGSFKVKDQPNLTIFLHQNIIYANEKVEVSGQMPVPGAVIMLNYTCSDKEVVRYVTVSQNSSFTDLFMPEKIGNWTVSAYWQGDETHFAASSDQKKFVVQKVPTSLNCSISKETIDLGSKITITGNVHPINTGKPIKLAFTMPNSTVTEKYTYVNSEGTFSIELTPQMPGTWKVQAYLAGDNVYLPSTSESLQFVVNDTWLNIIVSFISQNLIYIVAAIGATVSAVGFFIYWRRRGE
;
A
#
# COMPACT_ATOMS: atom_id res chain seq x y z
N MET A 1 -15.44 2.56 68.60
CA MET A 1 -14.46 1.63 67.99
C MET A 1 -14.72 1.65 66.49
N PHE A 2 -14.08 2.41 65.61
CA PHE A 2 -12.94 3.33 65.58
C PHE A 2 -13.43 4.79 65.43
N ARG A 3 -12.69 5.80 65.93
CA ARG A 3 -13.06 7.21 65.77
C ARG A 3 -11.84 8.06 65.39
N LYS A 4 -12.06 8.88 64.36
CA LYS A 4 -11.29 10.02 63.83
C LYS A 4 -10.38 10.74 64.84
N GLN A 5 -9.17 11.12 64.40
CA GLN A 5 -8.67 12.51 64.47
C GLN A 5 -7.45 12.73 63.56
N TYR A 6 -7.38 13.94 63.01
CA TYR A 6 -6.48 14.46 61.97
C TYR A 6 -5.03 14.64 62.44
N VAL A 7 -4.08 14.73 61.49
CA VAL A 7 -3.32 15.97 61.15
C VAL A 7 -2.18 15.65 60.18
N VAL A 8 -2.32 16.18 58.95
CA VAL A 8 -1.31 16.86 58.10
C VAL A 8 -0.08 16.04 57.65
N VAL A 9 -0.01 15.78 56.33
CA VAL A 9 1.10 16.04 55.38
C VAL A 9 1.00 15.06 54.18
N LEU A 10 1.10 15.62 52.97
CA LEU A 10 1.36 14.97 51.68
C LEU A 10 0.25 14.15 51.01
N LYS A 11 -0.52 14.82 50.11
CA LYS A 11 -0.84 14.36 48.74
C LYS A 11 -1.86 15.30 48.07
N ILE A 12 -1.40 16.40 47.48
CA ILE A 12 -2.04 17.04 46.31
C ILE A 12 -0.95 17.82 45.56
N LEU A 13 -0.46 17.32 44.43
CA LEU A 13 -0.07 18.15 43.27
C LEU A 13 0.26 17.24 42.08
N LEU A 14 -0.67 17.13 41.12
CA LEU A 14 -0.37 16.63 39.78
C LEU A 14 -1.35 17.30 38.82
N LEU A 15 -1.11 18.59 38.57
CA LEU A 15 -1.69 19.32 37.44
C LEU A 15 -0.84 20.56 37.15
N LEU A 16 -0.43 20.68 35.88
CA LEU A 16 0.01 21.90 35.19
C LEU A 16 1.22 22.64 35.74
N THR A 17 2.37 22.46 35.10
CA THR A 17 3.20 23.58 34.60
C THR A 17 4.15 23.05 33.53
N SER A 18 3.86 23.42 32.28
CA SER A 18 4.84 23.54 31.21
C SER A 18 5.84 24.63 31.60
N VAL A 19 6.92 24.23 32.26
CA VAL A 19 8.07 25.11 32.52
C VAL A 19 8.90 25.16 31.26
N TYR A 20 8.94 26.35 30.67
CA TYR A 20 9.97 26.79 29.73
C TYR A 20 11.34 26.38 30.27
N VAL A 21 11.99 25.44 29.59
CA VAL A 21 13.44 25.29 29.71
C VAL A 21 14.04 26.46 28.96
N ASN A 22 14.26 27.57 29.66
CA ASN A 22 15.20 28.58 29.20
C ASN A 22 16.54 27.89 29.02
N ALA A 23 16.93 27.72 27.75
CA ALA A 23 18.27 27.36 27.38
C ALA A 23 19.26 28.32 28.05
N GLY A 24 20.42 27.76 28.41
CA GLY A 24 21.34 28.32 29.39
C GLY A 24 21.63 29.80 29.22
N PHE A 25 21.48 30.52 30.33
CA PHE A 25 22.34 31.66 30.63
C PHE A 25 23.79 31.16 30.62
N MET A 26 24.46 31.27 29.47
CA MET A 26 25.92 31.24 29.44
C MET A 26 26.40 32.52 30.14
N PRO A 27 27.18 32.44 31.23
CA PRO A 27 27.82 33.63 31.75
C PRO A 27 28.71 34.17 30.63
N SER A 28 28.60 35.46 30.34
CA SER A 28 29.55 36.16 29.50
C SER A 28 30.92 36.09 30.17
N ILE A 29 31.70 35.07 29.82
CA ILE A 29 33.11 35.03 30.18
C ILE A 29 33.73 36.20 29.42
N THR A 30 34.03 37.25 30.16
CA THR A 30 34.96 38.29 29.71
C THR A 30 36.32 37.61 29.59
N VAL A 31 36.60 37.00 28.43
CA VAL A 31 37.92 36.44 28.14
C VAL A 31 38.86 37.63 27.96
N ARG A 32 39.47 38.06 29.06
CA ARG A 32 40.69 38.86 29.01
C ARG A 32 41.82 37.88 28.66
N ALA A 33 42.04 37.60 27.38
CA ALA A 33 43.14 36.76 26.95
C ALA A 33 44.47 37.52 27.08
N SER A 34 45.26 37.17 28.09
CA SER A 34 46.67 37.55 28.21
C SER A 34 47.43 36.51 29.04
N SER A 35 47.04 35.23 28.98
CA SER A 35 47.89 34.13 29.42
C SER A 35 48.67 33.62 28.23
N THR A 36 49.96 33.36 28.40
CA THR A 36 50.77 32.62 27.43
C THR A 36 50.08 31.31 27.05
N PRO A 37 50.03 30.92 25.77
CA PRO A 37 49.41 29.68 25.35
C PRO A 37 50.07 28.48 26.05
N ASN A 38 49.26 27.48 26.41
CA ASN A 38 49.72 26.25 27.04
C ASN A 38 50.17 25.27 25.95
N ILE A 39 51.49 25.18 25.72
CA ILE A 39 52.06 24.46 24.59
C ILE A 39 53.33 23.67 24.99
N PRO A 40 53.63 22.54 24.32
CA PRO A 40 54.76 21.67 24.66
C PRO A 40 56.07 22.02 23.92
N TYR A 41 56.14 23.17 23.25
CA TYR A 41 57.28 23.60 22.43
C TYR A 41 57.76 25.01 22.82
N ASN A 42 58.92 25.43 22.29
CA ASN A 42 59.41 26.79 22.50
C ASN A 42 58.53 27.79 21.73
N LEU A 43 57.77 28.60 22.48
CA LEU A 43 56.73 29.50 21.96
C LEU A 43 57.21 30.44 20.86
N GLY A 44 58.45 30.94 20.96
CA GLY A 44 58.94 31.97 20.06
C GLY A 44 58.03 33.21 20.04
N ASN A 45 57.81 33.76 18.84
CA ASN A 45 56.87 34.85 18.63
C ASN A 45 55.44 34.32 18.52
N TRP A 46 54.47 35.07 19.05
CA TRP A 46 53.08 34.67 18.98
C TRP A 46 52.13 35.86 18.88
N THR A 47 50.93 35.61 18.35
CA THR A 47 49.87 36.59 18.20
C THR A 47 48.55 35.98 18.65
N TYR A 48 47.88 36.68 19.58
CA TYR A 48 46.50 36.38 19.90
C TYR A 48 45.58 37.04 18.87
N VAL A 49 44.79 36.24 18.15
CA VAL A 49 43.82 36.73 17.19
C VAL A 49 42.46 36.73 17.85
N THR A 50 41.88 37.93 17.99
CA THR A 50 40.73 38.16 18.87
C THR A 50 39.51 37.33 18.49
N LYS A 51 39.23 37.16 17.19
CA LYS A 51 38.10 36.38 16.70
C LYS A 51 38.40 35.72 15.35
N PRO A 52 37.73 34.59 15.04
CA PRO A 52 37.91 33.79 13.82
C PRO A 52 37.25 34.45 12.61
N VAL A 53 37.64 35.69 12.29
CA VAL A 53 37.07 36.47 11.16
C VAL A 53 38.10 37.36 10.47
N TYR A 54 39.31 37.50 11.05
CA TYR A 54 40.34 38.39 10.54
C TYR A 54 41.41 37.61 9.78
N PRO A 55 41.80 38.06 8.57
CA PRO A 55 42.98 37.53 7.90
C PRO A 55 44.25 38.03 8.61
N VAL A 56 45.22 37.14 8.81
CA VAL A 56 46.52 37.47 9.41
C VAL A 56 47.58 37.42 8.31
N LYS A 57 48.16 38.58 7.98
CA LYS A 57 49.26 38.67 7.02
C LYS A 57 50.58 38.28 7.71
N ILE A 58 51.26 37.30 7.15
CA ILE A 58 52.67 37.01 7.43
C ILE A 58 53.48 37.69 6.33
N ASN A 59 54.28 38.69 6.69
CA ASN A 59 55.12 39.40 5.73
C ASN A 59 56.30 38.53 5.30
N ALA A 60 56.88 38.85 4.14
CA ALA A 60 58.14 38.23 3.73
C ALA A 60 59.21 38.46 4.81
N SER A 61 60.02 37.45 5.10
CA SER A 61 61.03 37.42 6.17
C SER A 61 60.51 37.56 7.61
N GLN A 62 59.18 37.52 7.83
CA GLN A 62 58.63 37.58 9.19
C GLN A 62 58.91 36.29 9.98
N ILE A 63 58.95 35.15 9.31
CA ILE A 63 59.29 33.85 9.90
C ILE A 63 60.55 33.34 9.16
N PRO A 64 61.75 33.64 9.65
CA PRO A 64 62.99 33.18 9.03
C PRO A 64 63.10 31.65 9.01
N ILE A 65 63.92 31.10 8.11
CA ILE A 65 64.16 29.65 8.02
C ILE A 65 64.62 29.10 9.38
N GLY A 66 63.93 28.07 9.89
CA GLY A 66 64.16 27.46 11.20
C GLY A 66 63.52 28.18 12.38
N CYS A 67 62.82 29.29 12.16
CA CYS A 67 62.03 30.00 13.17
C CYS A 67 60.55 29.62 13.11
N ASN A 68 59.80 30.05 14.12
CA ASN A 68 58.37 29.78 14.24
C ASN A 68 57.55 31.00 14.66
N TRP A 69 56.25 30.92 14.43
CA TRP A 69 55.26 31.89 14.89
C TRP A 69 53.96 31.18 15.31
N THR A 70 53.45 31.48 16.50
CA THR A 70 52.19 30.87 16.98
C THR A 70 51.01 31.84 16.87
N LEU A 71 49.94 31.46 16.19
CA LEU A 71 48.66 32.17 16.21
C LEU A 71 47.70 31.50 17.20
N VAL A 72 47.04 32.27 18.05
CA VAL A 72 46.11 31.74 19.05
C VAL A 72 44.69 32.24 18.78
N TYR A 73 43.73 31.31 18.65
CA TYR A 73 42.31 31.60 18.43
C TYR A 73 41.45 30.91 19.49
N THR A 74 40.36 31.58 19.94
CA THR A 74 39.33 30.91 20.73
C THR A 74 38.28 30.27 19.82
N LEU A 75 38.17 28.95 19.84
CA LEU A 75 37.25 28.18 19.00
C LEU A 75 36.16 27.48 19.82
N ARG A 76 35.07 27.12 19.16
CA ARG A 76 33.94 26.37 19.75
C ARG A 76 33.81 24.99 19.14
N CYS A 77 33.57 23.96 19.96
CA CYS A 77 33.50 22.57 19.49
C CYS A 77 32.23 22.22 18.70
N ASP A 78 31.21 23.07 18.74
CA ASP A 78 29.97 22.96 17.95
C ASP A 78 30.04 23.67 16.59
N SER A 79 31.14 24.37 16.30
CA SER A 79 31.39 25.07 15.04
C SER A 79 32.34 24.31 14.12
N PHE A 80 32.22 24.55 12.81
CA PHE A 80 33.21 24.14 11.81
C PHE A 80 33.97 25.38 11.34
N TYR A 81 35.27 25.24 11.11
CA TYR A 81 36.13 26.33 10.66
C TYR A 81 36.80 25.95 9.36
N HIS A 82 36.75 26.84 8.37
CA HIS A 82 37.66 26.77 7.24
C HIS A 82 38.94 27.50 7.63
N ILE A 83 40.00 26.72 7.73
CA ILE A 83 41.33 27.21 8.09
C ILE A 83 42.20 26.98 6.88
N TYR A 84 42.88 28.02 6.44
CA TYR A 84 43.78 27.93 5.30
C TYR A 84 44.93 28.91 5.42
N PHE A 85 46.11 28.44 5.04
CA PHE A 85 47.32 29.23 4.98
C PHE A 85 47.84 29.22 3.54
N TYR A 86 47.84 30.38 2.91
CA TYR A 86 48.07 30.49 1.48
C TYR A 86 48.61 31.88 1.12
N GLY A 87 49.38 31.99 0.05
CA GLY A 87 49.93 33.26 -0.42
C GLY A 87 50.91 33.05 -1.56
N ASP A 88 51.72 34.06 -1.85
CA ASP A 88 52.70 34.08 -2.95
C ASP A 88 53.69 32.90 -2.93
N TRP A 89 53.79 32.19 -1.80
CA TRP A 89 54.66 31.04 -1.63
C TRP A 89 54.21 29.77 -2.35
N ILE A 90 52.93 29.65 -2.71
CA ILE A 90 52.39 28.56 -3.53
C ILE A 90 52.98 28.74 -4.93
N SER A 91 54.07 28.00 -5.24
CA SER A 91 55.02 28.13 -6.38
C SER A 91 56.42 28.69 -6.08
N THR A 92 56.79 28.90 -4.81
CA THR A 92 58.16 29.25 -4.37
C THR A 92 58.86 28.09 -3.68
N LEU A 93 60.09 28.32 -3.19
CA LEU A 93 60.84 27.37 -2.38
C LEU A 93 60.59 27.51 -0.86
N THR A 94 59.61 28.32 -0.43
CA THR A 94 59.29 28.44 1.00
C THR A 94 58.47 27.24 1.44
N ASP A 95 58.84 26.64 2.57
CA ASP A 95 58.17 25.48 3.14
C ASP A 95 57.71 25.76 4.58
N TYR A 96 56.39 25.77 4.79
CA TYR A 96 55.78 26.14 6.06
C TYR A 96 54.98 24.98 6.65
N ASP A 97 55.48 24.35 7.70
CA ASP A 97 54.70 23.39 8.46
C ASP A 97 53.73 24.08 9.41
N ILE A 98 52.53 23.49 9.58
CA ILE A 98 51.54 23.96 10.53
C ILE A 98 51.15 22.86 11.51
N TYR A 99 51.27 23.15 12.80
CA TYR A 99 50.87 22.26 13.89
C TYR A 99 49.74 22.91 14.69
N VAL A 100 48.67 22.15 14.93
CA VAL A 100 47.49 22.61 15.66
C VAL A 100 47.44 21.94 17.02
N TYR A 101 47.47 22.73 18.08
CA TYR A 101 47.39 22.28 19.47
C TYR A 101 46.07 22.70 20.10
N ASP A 102 45.47 21.76 20.81
CA ASP A 102 44.23 21.96 21.56
C ASP A 102 44.44 22.88 22.79
N PRO A 103 43.37 23.28 23.51
CA PRO A 103 43.48 24.14 24.68
C PRO A 103 44.30 23.58 25.85
N ASN A 104 44.59 22.28 25.85
CA ASN A 104 45.41 21.60 26.84
C ASN A 104 46.87 21.45 26.40
N GLY A 105 47.24 21.94 25.21
CA GLY A 105 48.57 21.82 24.63
C GLY A 105 48.84 20.46 23.98
N LYS A 106 47.81 19.67 23.71
CA LYS A 106 47.94 18.40 22.99
C LYS A 106 47.89 18.66 21.49
N LEU A 107 48.81 18.06 20.74
CA LEU A 107 48.77 18.09 19.28
C LEU A 107 47.50 17.40 18.78
N GLU A 108 46.70 18.13 18.02
CA GLU A 108 45.41 17.70 17.48
C GLU A 108 45.53 17.32 16.00
N THR A 109 46.19 18.16 15.20
CA THR A 109 46.55 17.85 13.79
C THR A 109 47.85 18.55 13.41
N LEU A 110 48.49 18.09 12.35
CA LEU A 110 49.70 18.68 11.76
C LEU A 110 49.65 18.55 10.25
N HIS A 111 50.25 19.50 9.56
CA HIS A 111 50.27 19.60 8.11
C HIS A 111 51.67 20.02 7.69
N THR A 112 52.29 19.18 6.88
CA THR A 112 53.70 19.21 6.50
C THR A 112 53.79 18.83 5.02
N GLU A 113 53.07 19.56 4.17
CA GLU A 113 53.14 19.36 2.73
C GLU A 113 54.48 19.85 2.18
N ALA A 114 54.91 19.33 1.03
CA ALA A 114 56.19 19.74 0.45
C ALA A 114 56.16 21.19 -0.05
N ALA A 115 57.31 21.88 0.02
CA ALA A 115 57.52 23.24 -0.49
C ALA A 115 56.71 23.59 -1.75
N GLY A 116 55.88 24.64 -1.62
CA GLY A 116 55.07 25.19 -2.71
C GLY A 116 53.68 24.57 -2.89
N LEU A 117 53.28 23.61 -2.05
CA LEU A 117 51.90 23.11 -1.94
C LEU A 117 51.19 23.79 -0.76
N PRO A 118 49.91 24.19 -0.88
CA PRO A 118 49.20 24.81 0.23
C PRO A 118 48.99 23.83 1.38
N GLU A 119 49.23 24.30 2.61
CA GLU A 119 48.95 23.51 3.80
C GLU A 119 47.45 23.32 3.97
N HIS A 120 47.06 22.05 4.09
CA HIS A 120 45.71 21.67 4.47
C HIS A 120 45.50 21.98 5.95
N LEU A 121 44.31 22.35 6.43
CA LEU A 121 44.05 22.54 7.86
C LEU A 121 42.65 22.02 8.25
N GLY A 122 42.37 20.78 7.83
CA GLY A 122 41.16 20.03 8.15
C GLY A 122 41.26 19.26 9.47
N THR A 123 40.14 18.65 9.88
CA THR A 123 40.14 17.70 11.03
C THR A 123 40.97 16.45 10.73
N THR A 124 40.87 15.96 9.50
CA THR A 124 41.71 14.92 8.91
C THR A 124 42.33 15.46 7.62
N VAL A 125 43.19 14.68 6.96
CA VAL A 125 43.83 15.04 5.67
C VAL A 125 42.86 15.11 4.47
N ASP A 126 41.65 14.60 4.62
CA ASP A 126 40.63 14.65 3.56
C ASP A 126 39.51 15.68 3.84
N ASP A 127 39.36 16.10 5.10
CA ASP A 127 38.26 17.00 5.50
C ASP A 127 38.57 18.46 5.14
N PRO A 128 37.72 19.19 4.41
CA PRO A 128 38.01 20.59 4.08
C PRO A 128 37.87 21.56 5.27
N PHE A 129 37.28 21.10 6.39
CA PHE A 129 36.99 21.94 7.55
C PHE A 129 37.54 21.31 8.84
N PHE A 130 37.98 22.16 9.75
CA PHE A 130 38.40 21.82 11.10
C PHE A 130 37.24 21.89 12.07
N LYS A 131 37.02 20.82 12.84
CA LYS A 131 36.06 20.78 13.95
C LYS A 131 36.81 20.59 15.28
N PRO A 132 36.82 21.60 16.17
CA PRO A 132 37.48 21.48 17.46
C PRO A 132 36.84 20.38 18.32
N ASN A 133 37.65 19.54 18.96
CA ASN A 133 37.13 18.57 19.93
C ASN A 133 36.62 19.22 21.23
N HIS A 134 37.16 20.38 21.60
CA HIS A 134 36.79 21.13 22.79
C HIS A 134 36.71 22.63 22.50
N SER A 135 35.87 23.37 23.24
CA SER A 135 35.90 24.83 23.16
C SER A 135 37.08 25.38 23.97
N GLY A 136 37.80 26.36 23.43
CA GLY A 136 38.94 26.98 24.13
C GLY A 136 39.97 27.62 23.20
N ASN A 137 41.13 27.95 23.74
CA ASN A 137 42.22 28.60 23.00
C ASN A 137 43.07 27.57 22.26
N TYR A 138 42.97 27.55 20.94
CA TYR A 138 43.77 26.73 20.04
C TYR A 138 45.04 27.47 19.64
N SER A 139 46.15 26.75 19.53
CA SER A 139 47.44 27.29 19.09
C SER A 139 47.82 26.70 17.73
N PHE A 140 48.00 27.58 16.74
CA PHE A 140 48.42 27.26 15.38
C PHE A 140 49.88 27.67 15.24
N LEU A 141 50.78 26.71 15.36
CA LEU A 141 52.21 26.90 15.23
C LEU A 141 52.59 26.81 13.75
N ILE A 142 53.10 27.91 13.20
CA ILE A 142 53.66 27.97 11.85
C ILE A 142 55.18 27.89 11.98
N VAL A 143 55.81 26.93 11.29
CA VAL A 143 57.27 26.73 11.30
C VAL A 143 57.79 26.86 9.88
N ASN A 144 58.81 27.68 9.65
CA ASN A 144 59.53 27.68 8.39
C ASN A 144 60.58 26.56 8.42
N ASP A 145 60.38 25.48 7.69
CA ASP A 145 61.19 24.26 7.85
C ASP A 145 62.67 24.51 7.54
N LEU A 146 63.55 24.11 8.46
CA LEU A 146 65.00 24.39 8.35
C LEU A 146 65.68 23.62 7.21
N LYS A 147 65.15 22.46 6.82
CA LYS A 147 65.75 21.53 5.86
C LYS A 147 65.17 21.70 4.46
N GLU A 148 63.86 21.89 4.37
CA GLU A 148 63.10 21.83 3.12
C GLU A 148 62.83 23.22 2.57
N SER A 149 62.76 24.24 3.43
CA SER A 149 62.59 25.62 2.99
C SER A 149 63.87 26.24 2.44
N HIS A 150 63.74 26.95 1.33
CA HIS A 150 64.74 27.84 0.75
C HIS A 150 64.16 29.25 0.50
N GLY A 151 63.16 29.64 1.28
CA GLY A 151 62.50 30.94 1.16
C GLY A 151 61.84 31.43 2.45
N GLU A 152 61.36 32.67 2.40
CA GLU A 152 60.66 33.33 3.50
C GLU A 152 59.50 34.16 2.93
N ALA A 153 58.74 33.59 2.00
CA ALA A 153 57.70 34.31 1.27
C ALA A 153 56.51 34.70 2.18
N ALA A 154 55.80 35.74 1.75
CA ALA A 154 54.63 36.24 2.44
C ALA A 154 53.44 35.28 2.29
N ALA A 155 52.57 35.26 3.30
CA ALA A 155 51.39 34.40 3.33
C ALA A 155 50.24 35.06 4.09
N THR A 156 49.04 34.52 3.92
CA THR A 156 47.84 34.89 4.67
C THR A 156 47.31 33.66 5.38
N PHE A 157 47.17 33.77 6.70
CA PHE A 157 46.44 32.81 7.51
C PHE A 157 45.01 33.32 7.70
N MET A 158 44.03 32.54 7.25
CA MET A 158 42.63 32.84 7.47
C MET A 158 41.96 31.69 8.20
N LEU A 159 41.17 32.05 9.20
CA LEU A 159 40.37 31.13 9.98
C LEU A 159 39.00 31.77 10.11
N ILE A 160 37.98 31.13 9.53
CA ILE A 160 36.61 31.62 9.53
C ILE A 160 35.62 30.47 9.77
N GLU A 161 34.54 30.78 10.50
CA GLU A 161 33.49 29.81 10.78
C GLU A 161 32.71 29.49 9.50
N ASN A 162 32.65 28.22 9.13
CA ASN A 162 31.89 27.73 7.98
C ASN A 162 30.48 27.30 8.42
N ILE A 163 29.48 27.64 7.63
CA ILE A 163 28.08 27.29 7.90
C ILE A 163 27.41 26.62 6.71
N GLU A 164 26.52 25.69 7.03
CA GLU A 164 25.70 25.00 6.04
C GLU A 164 24.55 25.90 5.55
N CYS A 165 24.31 25.91 4.24
CA CYS A 165 23.13 26.55 3.67
C CYS A 165 21.85 25.82 4.08
N ASN A 166 20.70 26.49 3.93
CA ASN A 166 19.36 25.95 4.16
C ASN A 166 19.10 25.47 5.59
N ARG A 167 19.87 25.97 6.57
CA ARG A 167 19.69 25.71 8.01
C ARG A 167 19.60 27.04 8.75
N TRP A 168 18.83 27.05 9.84
CA TRP A 168 18.82 28.18 10.77
C TRP A 168 20.05 28.12 11.67
N HIS A 169 20.76 29.24 11.73
CA HIS A 169 21.92 29.47 12.59
C HIS A 169 21.61 30.58 13.59
N GLU A 170 22.29 30.56 14.73
CA GLU A 170 22.08 31.56 15.79
C GLU A 170 23.39 32.28 16.12
N ARG A 171 23.32 33.60 16.33
CA ARG A 171 24.49 34.39 16.74
C ARG A 171 24.12 35.43 17.77
N TYR A 172 24.85 35.46 18.88
CA TYR A 172 24.80 36.58 19.81
C TYR A 172 25.58 37.78 19.24
N ILE A 173 24.89 38.92 19.13
CA ILE A 173 25.44 40.20 18.67
C ILE A 173 25.19 41.26 19.75
N THR A 174 26.12 42.20 19.86
CA THR A 174 26.02 43.37 20.74
C THR A 174 26.30 44.63 19.95
N GLY A 175 25.42 45.62 20.01
CA GLY A 175 25.66 46.93 19.41
C GLY A 175 26.93 47.61 19.94
N LYS A 176 27.26 48.73 19.33
CA LYS A 176 28.46 49.50 19.67
C LYS A 176 28.35 50.09 21.08
N VAL A 177 29.48 50.20 21.76
CA VAL A 177 29.57 50.86 23.07
C VAL A 177 30.44 52.11 22.90
N ASN A 178 29.88 53.28 23.20
CA ASN A 178 30.54 54.57 22.94
C ASN A 178 30.98 54.76 21.48
N PHE A 179 30.14 54.31 20.52
CA PHE A 179 30.42 54.33 19.08
C PHE A 179 31.58 53.42 18.62
N GLU A 180 32.15 52.62 19.52
CA GLU A 180 33.24 51.69 19.22
C GLU A 180 32.74 50.25 19.19
N HIS A 181 33.39 49.43 18.36
CA HIS A 181 33.10 48.00 18.28
C HIS A 181 33.56 47.31 19.57
N VAL A 182 32.69 46.45 20.12
CA VAL A 182 33.06 45.46 21.13
C VAL A 182 33.17 44.07 20.50
N TYR A 183 33.60 43.09 21.29
CA TYR A 183 33.91 41.74 20.80
C TYR A 183 32.83 41.14 19.85
N ASN A 184 31.56 41.25 20.24
CA ASN A 184 30.40 40.71 19.51
C ASN A 184 29.66 41.74 18.64
N THR A 185 30.26 42.91 18.37
CA THR A 185 29.65 43.89 17.46
C THR A 185 29.65 43.42 16.02
N THR A 186 30.74 42.79 15.61
CA THR A 186 30.89 42.28 14.25
C THR A 186 31.27 40.82 14.27
N TRP A 187 30.62 40.04 13.41
CA TRP A 187 30.96 38.64 13.18
C TRP A 187 30.83 38.30 11.71
N ALA A 188 31.56 37.29 11.25
CA ALA A 188 31.50 36.83 9.89
C ALA A 188 31.43 35.31 9.82
N TYR A 189 30.82 34.83 8.75
CA TYR A 189 30.71 33.41 8.42
C TYR A 189 31.06 33.20 6.96
N GLU A 190 31.52 32.00 6.64
CA GLU A 190 31.77 31.55 5.29
C GLU A 190 30.78 30.48 4.87
N PHE A 191 30.36 30.51 3.61
CA PHE A 191 29.67 29.41 2.97
C PHE A 191 29.99 29.38 1.48
N SER A 192 29.78 28.22 0.86
CA SER A 192 29.94 28.05 -0.59
C SER A 192 28.70 27.41 -1.18
N THR A 193 28.25 27.90 -2.34
CA THR A 193 27.12 27.31 -3.06
C THR A 193 27.32 27.39 -4.56
N ASN A 194 26.73 26.44 -5.29
CA ASN A 194 26.61 26.47 -6.74
C ASN A 194 25.27 27.07 -7.22
N SER A 195 24.37 27.39 -6.28
CA SER A 195 23.11 28.08 -6.57
C SER A 195 23.40 29.50 -7.02
N SER A 196 22.79 29.92 -8.12
CA SER A 196 22.90 31.30 -8.57
C SER A 196 22.08 32.27 -7.72
N ARG A 197 21.09 31.79 -6.96
CA ARG A 197 20.26 32.62 -6.07
C ARG A 197 20.64 32.34 -4.63
N VAL A 198 20.89 33.39 -3.88
CA VAL A 198 21.23 33.34 -2.45
C VAL A 198 20.31 34.31 -1.73
N GLU A 199 19.51 33.77 -0.81
CA GLU A 199 18.72 34.57 0.11
C GLU A 199 19.30 34.48 1.51
N VAL A 200 19.58 35.61 2.14
CA VAL A 200 19.96 35.68 3.55
C VAL A 200 18.78 36.25 4.30
N ILE A 201 18.14 35.42 5.12
CA ILE A 201 17.01 35.78 5.97
C ILE A 201 17.56 35.94 7.39
N ILE A 202 17.28 37.05 8.06
CA ILE A 202 17.80 37.36 9.39
C ILE A 202 16.64 37.81 10.28
N ASP A 203 16.34 37.01 11.30
CA ASP A 203 15.36 37.32 12.33
C ASP A 203 16.07 38.05 13.49
N VAL A 204 15.69 39.31 13.71
CA VAL A 204 16.34 40.19 14.68
C VAL A 204 15.50 40.26 15.97
N PRO A 205 16.05 40.01 17.16
CA PRO A 205 15.28 40.12 18.40
C PRO A 205 14.99 41.59 18.74
N ASN A 206 13.83 41.86 19.34
CA ASN A 206 13.40 43.21 19.75
C ASN A 206 14.34 43.95 20.73
N THR A 207 15.42 43.32 21.19
CA THR A 207 16.45 43.90 22.06
C THR A 207 17.73 44.30 21.32
N LEU A 208 17.80 44.04 20.01
CA LEU A 208 18.93 44.32 19.15
C LEU A 208 18.51 45.18 17.96
N ASP A 209 19.34 46.15 17.63
CA ASP A 209 19.29 46.97 16.44
C ASP A 209 20.55 46.67 15.60
N MET A 210 20.35 46.29 14.35
CA MET A 210 21.42 45.87 13.44
C MET A 210 21.79 47.00 12.49
N TYR A 211 23.08 47.30 12.39
CA TYR A 211 23.55 48.30 11.44
C TYR A 211 23.41 47.78 10.01
N GLU A 212 24.13 46.70 9.69
CA GLU A 212 24.13 46.10 8.35
C GLU A 212 24.44 44.61 8.41
N ALA A 213 23.88 43.88 7.45
CA ALA A 213 24.34 42.58 7.02
C ALA A 213 24.91 42.72 5.61
N ARG A 214 26.11 42.19 5.37
CA ARG A 214 26.84 42.33 4.11
C ARG A 214 27.28 40.98 3.60
N LEU A 215 27.00 40.70 2.33
CA LEU A 215 27.39 39.47 1.66
C LEU A 215 28.51 39.77 0.65
N TYR A 216 29.73 39.37 0.98
CA TYR A 216 30.90 39.50 0.11
C TYR A 216 31.11 38.26 -0.73
N ILE A 217 31.55 38.45 -1.97
CA ILE A 217 31.84 37.37 -2.91
C ILE A 217 33.35 37.20 -2.93
N MET A 218 33.83 36.11 -2.33
CA MET A 218 35.24 35.98 -1.98
C MET A 218 36.03 35.14 -2.96
N ALA A 219 35.39 34.20 -3.64
CA ALA A 219 36.07 33.39 -4.64
C ALA A 219 35.11 32.87 -5.71
N ASN A 220 35.63 32.75 -6.92
CA ASN A 220 35.04 31.98 -8.00
C ASN A 220 36.18 31.31 -8.78
N PRO A 221 36.57 30.08 -8.40
CA PRO A 221 37.68 29.38 -9.04
C PRO A 221 37.52 29.18 -10.56
N SER A 222 36.28 29.13 -11.08
CA SER A 222 36.05 29.03 -12.54
C SER A 222 36.46 30.29 -13.33
N LYS A 223 36.67 31.41 -12.62
CA LYS A 223 37.18 32.68 -13.14
C LYS A 223 38.61 33.00 -12.68
N ASN A 224 39.33 32.02 -12.12
CA ASN A 224 40.66 32.19 -11.53
C ASN A 224 40.69 33.23 -10.39
N LEU A 225 39.59 33.40 -9.67
CA LEU A 225 39.51 34.24 -8.47
C LEU A 225 39.44 33.34 -7.23
N GLY A 226 40.54 33.28 -6.48
CA GLY A 226 40.74 32.25 -5.46
C GLY A 226 41.15 30.90 -6.08
N SER A 227 41.34 29.90 -5.23
CA SER A 227 41.73 28.53 -5.63
C SER A 227 40.85 27.51 -4.93
N LEU A 228 40.97 26.23 -5.31
CA LEU A 228 40.37 25.13 -4.58
C LEU A 228 41.41 24.54 -3.62
N MET A 229 41.03 24.37 -2.36
CA MET A 229 41.76 23.60 -1.35
C MET A 229 40.82 22.47 -0.90
N ASN A 230 41.21 21.22 -1.12
CA ASN A 230 40.40 20.02 -0.84
C ASN A 230 38.95 20.09 -1.34
N GLY A 231 38.81 20.54 -2.60
CA GLY A 231 37.53 20.66 -3.28
C GLY A 231 36.64 21.82 -2.80
N LYS A 232 37.10 22.65 -1.84
CA LYS A 232 36.41 23.85 -1.41
C LYS A 232 37.14 25.12 -1.88
N PRO A 233 36.42 26.16 -2.32
CA PRO A 233 37.06 27.41 -2.67
C PRO A 233 37.65 28.11 -1.44
N VAL A 234 38.85 28.67 -1.57
CA VAL A 234 39.42 29.63 -0.60
C VAL A 234 39.32 31.04 -1.17
N ALA A 235 39.20 32.04 -0.28
CA ALA A 235 39.04 33.43 -0.68
C ALA A 235 40.17 33.90 -1.61
N TRP A 236 39.86 34.82 -2.53
CA TRP A 236 40.88 35.55 -3.26
C TRP A 236 41.60 36.51 -2.30
N GLU A 237 42.90 36.29 -2.10
CA GLU A 237 43.69 36.93 -1.02
C GLU A 237 43.61 38.46 -0.99
N PRO A 238 43.79 39.21 -2.10
CA PRO A 238 43.61 40.66 -2.07
C PRO A 238 42.24 41.09 -1.55
N GLY A 239 41.22 40.28 -1.85
CA GLY A 239 39.84 40.49 -1.41
C GLY A 239 39.66 40.47 0.11
N LEU A 240 40.47 39.68 0.83
CA LEU A 240 40.48 39.63 2.30
C LEU A 240 40.98 40.94 2.92
N TYR A 241 41.80 41.70 2.19
CA TYR A 241 42.37 42.99 2.62
C TYR A 241 41.64 44.18 1.99
N GLY A 242 40.37 44.02 1.63
CA GLY A 242 39.54 45.10 1.12
C GLY A 242 39.76 45.47 -0.36
N ILE A 243 40.65 44.77 -1.08
CA ILE A 243 40.90 45.04 -2.51
C ILE A 243 39.77 44.43 -3.36
N LEU A 244 39.41 45.12 -4.44
CA LEU A 244 38.41 44.68 -5.40
C LEU A 244 39.05 44.13 -6.66
N ASP A 245 38.41 43.13 -7.27
CA ASP A 245 38.78 42.67 -8.60
C ASP A 245 38.44 43.72 -9.67
N ALA A 246 38.85 43.47 -10.92
CA ALA A 246 38.58 44.37 -12.05
C ALA A 246 37.08 44.61 -12.29
N SER A 247 36.21 43.65 -11.96
CA SER A 247 34.76 43.80 -12.07
C SER A 247 34.12 44.55 -10.90
N LYS A 248 34.88 44.82 -9.82
CA LYS A 248 34.40 45.39 -8.55
C LYS A 248 33.30 44.57 -7.89
N MET A 249 33.31 43.26 -8.14
CA MET A 249 32.31 42.33 -7.61
C MET A 249 32.91 41.39 -6.56
N TYR A 250 34.21 41.06 -6.69
CA TYR A 250 34.88 40.13 -5.81
C TYR A 250 35.80 40.85 -4.83
N GLY A 251 35.88 40.32 -3.61
CA GLY A 251 36.69 40.89 -2.54
C GLY A 251 36.02 42.05 -1.81
N GLY A 252 36.83 43.00 -1.32
CA GLY A 252 36.33 44.13 -0.54
C GLY A 252 35.90 43.79 0.89
N TYR A 253 36.29 42.61 1.40
CA TYR A 253 35.94 42.15 2.74
C TYR A 253 36.40 43.16 3.79
N ASN A 254 35.48 43.53 4.68
CA ASN A 254 35.74 44.39 5.81
C ASN A 254 34.66 44.20 6.87
N LEU A 255 34.99 44.54 8.12
CA LEU A 255 34.07 44.53 9.25
C LEU A 255 33.75 45.94 9.75
N GLU A 256 34.30 46.97 9.10
CA GLU A 256 34.22 48.36 9.54
C GLU A 256 32.87 48.99 9.16
N ASP A 257 32.51 50.07 9.87
CA ASP A 257 31.29 50.83 9.58
C ASP A 257 31.36 51.44 8.18
N ASP A 258 32.48 52.08 7.89
CA ASP A 258 32.85 52.61 6.59
C ASP A 258 33.65 51.58 5.78
N GLY A 259 33.17 51.26 4.59
CA GLY A 259 33.82 50.24 3.79
C GLY A 259 33.09 49.95 2.51
N PHE A 260 33.73 49.13 1.67
CA PHE A 260 33.09 48.64 0.47
C PHE A 260 31.89 47.77 0.83
N LYS A 261 30.81 47.96 0.09
CA LYS A 261 29.62 47.13 0.14
C LYS A 261 29.05 46.91 -1.25
N ILE A 262 28.50 45.72 -1.47
CA ILE A 262 27.86 45.34 -2.71
C ILE A 262 26.38 45.68 -2.54
N SER A 263 25.91 46.78 -3.15
CA SER A 263 24.54 47.28 -2.97
C SER A 263 23.41 46.24 -3.08
N PRO A 264 23.40 45.28 -4.04
CA PRO A 264 22.37 44.23 -4.09
C PRO A 264 22.58 43.07 -3.09
N ALA A 265 23.67 43.08 -2.33
CA ALA A 265 24.07 42.03 -1.40
C ALA A 265 24.25 42.57 0.03
N THR A 266 23.45 43.59 0.38
CA THR A 266 23.41 44.19 1.73
C THR A 266 21.98 44.41 2.20
N ALA A 267 21.79 44.35 3.51
CA ALA A 267 20.58 44.78 4.19
C ALA A 267 20.95 45.61 5.43
N SER A 268 20.06 46.50 5.87
CA SER A 268 20.18 47.33 7.08
C SER A 268 18.80 47.42 7.75
N CYS A 269 18.74 47.65 9.06
CA CYS A 269 17.50 48.06 9.73
C CYS A 269 17.69 49.42 10.43
N GLU A 270 16.59 50.09 10.76
CA GLU A 270 16.61 51.38 11.46
C GLU A 270 16.08 51.28 12.91
N TYR A 271 15.43 50.16 13.26
CA TYR A 271 14.76 49.97 14.54
C TYR A 271 15.03 48.60 15.14
N PHE A 272 14.90 48.53 16.47
CA PHE A 272 15.03 47.30 17.25
C PHE A 272 14.03 46.23 16.80
N GLY A 273 14.53 45.04 16.49
CA GLY A 273 13.72 43.88 16.10
C GLY A 273 13.23 43.87 14.65
N ASP A 274 13.71 44.79 13.81
CA ASP A 274 13.41 44.76 12.38
C ASP A 274 14.22 43.66 11.69
N ASP A 275 13.51 42.69 11.10
CA ASP A 275 14.12 41.60 10.33
C ASP A 275 14.81 42.13 9.07
N MET A 276 15.87 41.44 8.65
CA MET A 276 16.68 41.83 7.51
C MET A 276 16.66 40.75 6.43
N PHE A 277 16.70 41.18 5.16
CA PHE A 277 16.64 40.27 4.02
C PHE A 277 17.56 40.70 2.89
N ILE A 278 18.46 39.80 2.47
CA ILE A 278 19.30 39.96 1.28
C ILE A 278 18.81 38.97 0.23
N ASN A 279 18.48 39.45 -0.97
CA ASN A 279 18.16 38.60 -2.12
C ASN A 279 19.15 38.86 -3.25
N TYR A 280 20.19 38.05 -3.30
CA TYR A 280 21.29 38.21 -4.21
C TYR A 280 21.24 37.14 -5.32
N THR A 281 21.45 37.56 -6.57
CA THR A 281 21.60 36.65 -7.71
C THR A 281 23.00 36.79 -8.32
N SER A 282 23.78 35.72 -8.22
CA SER A 282 25.09 35.61 -8.84
C SER A 282 25.00 35.57 -10.38
N PRO A 283 25.82 36.35 -11.09
CA PRO A 283 25.90 36.30 -12.55
C PRO A 283 26.63 35.05 -13.06
N SER A 284 27.33 34.30 -12.19
CA SER A 284 28.14 33.14 -12.58
C SER A 284 27.38 31.84 -12.30
N LYS A 285 26.49 31.44 -13.22
CA LYS A 285 25.62 30.26 -13.05
C LYS A 285 26.43 28.95 -12.99
N GLY A 286 26.07 28.06 -12.05
CA GLY A 286 26.61 26.71 -11.93
C GLY A 286 28.06 26.62 -11.44
N SER A 287 28.72 27.74 -11.16
CA SER A 287 30.03 27.76 -10.50
C SER A 287 29.85 27.69 -8.99
N THR A 288 30.69 26.94 -8.28
CA THR A 288 30.73 27.00 -6.80
C THR A 288 31.45 28.27 -6.39
N ILE A 289 30.74 29.17 -5.71
CA ILE A 289 31.23 30.49 -5.32
C ILE A 289 31.34 30.53 -3.80
N LEU A 290 32.41 31.15 -3.30
CA LEU A 290 32.62 31.40 -1.88
C LEU A 290 32.03 32.75 -1.49
N TYR A 291 31.34 32.78 -0.37
CA TYR A 291 30.77 33.99 0.19
C TYR A 291 31.19 34.16 1.65
N HIS A 292 31.45 35.41 2.04
CA HIS A 292 31.55 35.80 3.45
C HIS A 292 30.32 36.64 3.81
N LEU A 293 29.53 36.18 4.78
CA LEU A 293 28.43 36.94 5.38
C LEU A 293 28.95 37.67 6.61
N VAL A 294 28.88 38.99 6.60
CA VAL A 294 29.23 39.87 7.72
C VAL A 294 27.96 40.39 8.38
N LEU A 295 27.93 40.38 9.71
CA LEU A 295 26.85 40.89 10.55
C LEU A 295 27.40 41.99 11.45
N ILE A 296 26.75 43.15 11.48
CA ILE A 296 27.20 44.33 12.23
C ILE A 296 26.05 44.84 13.11
N GLY A 297 26.24 44.81 14.43
CA GLY A 297 25.30 45.38 15.40
C GLY A 297 25.45 46.89 15.54
N GLU A 298 24.33 47.60 15.70
CA GLU A 298 24.30 49.04 15.95
C GLU A 298 24.11 49.33 17.44
N ASN A 299 23.02 48.84 18.02
CA ASN A 299 22.64 49.12 19.40
C ASN A 299 21.95 47.91 20.06
N GLY A 300 21.94 47.87 21.38
CA GLY A 300 21.33 46.77 22.14
C GLY A 300 22.13 45.47 22.07
N ASN A 301 21.47 44.35 22.36
CA ASN A 301 22.08 43.02 22.25
C ASN A 301 21.01 41.93 22.17
N GLY A 302 21.37 40.79 21.59
CA GLY A 302 20.47 39.64 21.50
C GLY A 302 21.05 38.52 20.66
N VAL A 303 20.34 37.38 20.66
CA VAL A 303 20.63 36.27 19.75
C VAL A 303 19.75 36.44 18.51
N LEU A 304 20.37 36.80 17.39
CA LEU A 304 19.68 36.78 16.09
C LEU A 304 19.68 35.37 15.51
N LYS A 305 18.71 35.08 14.64
CA LYS A 305 18.68 33.86 13.85
C LYS A 305 18.84 34.20 12.38
N PHE A 306 19.51 33.37 11.62
CA PHE A 306 19.64 33.61 10.20
C PHE A 306 19.73 32.32 9.39
N MET A 307 19.33 32.38 8.13
CA MET A 307 19.42 31.28 7.17
C MET A 307 19.97 31.80 5.86
N ILE A 308 20.89 31.03 5.26
CA ILE A 308 21.33 31.23 3.89
C ILE A 308 20.58 30.23 3.01
N LYS A 309 19.49 30.67 2.41
CA LYS A 309 18.65 29.85 1.54
C LYS A 309 19.20 29.84 0.13
N THR A 310 19.53 28.64 -0.34
CA THR A 310 20.07 28.38 -1.69
C THR A 310 19.27 27.31 -2.43
N ASP A 311 18.44 26.56 -1.70
CA ASP A 311 17.43 25.66 -2.22
C ASP A 311 16.06 26.34 -2.29
N PHE A 312 15.44 26.31 -3.46
CA PHE A 312 14.12 26.86 -3.73
C PHE A 312 13.16 25.85 -4.36
N ASN A 313 13.58 24.59 -4.50
CA ASN A 313 12.78 23.55 -5.11
C ASN A 313 12.00 22.83 -4.00
N PRO A 314 10.68 22.66 -4.14
CA PRO A 314 9.92 21.88 -3.16
C PRO A 314 10.20 20.38 -3.32
N PRO A 315 9.96 19.58 -2.26
CA PRO A 315 10.05 18.13 -2.34
C PRO A 315 9.13 17.52 -3.40
N GLU A 316 9.55 16.44 -4.04
CA GLU A 316 8.71 15.67 -4.97
C GLU A 316 7.99 14.52 -4.23
N ILE A 317 6.66 14.51 -4.23
CA ILE A 317 5.85 13.47 -3.55
C ILE A 317 5.15 12.56 -4.57
N SER A 318 5.37 11.26 -4.45
CA SER A 318 4.72 10.22 -5.27
C SER A 318 3.98 9.20 -4.40
N ILE A 319 2.66 9.07 -4.57
CA ILE A 319 1.86 8.04 -3.88
C ILE A 319 2.12 6.68 -4.54
N LEU A 320 2.64 5.72 -3.77
CA LEU A 320 3.03 4.40 -4.29
C LEU A 320 1.87 3.40 -4.30
N ASN A 321 0.93 3.52 -3.37
CA ASN A 321 -0.24 2.65 -3.28
C ASN A 321 -1.53 3.47 -3.36
N GLN A 322 -2.02 3.67 -4.58
CA GLN A 322 -3.31 4.33 -4.79
C GLN A 322 -4.45 3.39 -4.36
N VAL A 323 -5.02 3.68 -3.19
CA VAL A 323 -6.18 2.97 -2.66
C VAL A 323 -7.44 3.75 -3.04
N SER A 324 -8.41 3.10 -3.68
CA SER A 324 -9.69 3.71 -4.05
C SER A 324 -10.86 3.22 -3.20
N THR A 325 -10.82 1.97 -2.73
CA THR A 325 -11.83 1.38 -1.85
C THR A 325 -11.19 0.51 -0.76
N VAL A 326 -11.82 0.48 0.41
CA VAL A 326 -11.35 -0.26 1.61
C VAL A 326 -12.53 -0.96 2.27
N ILE A 327 -12.28 -2.14 2.84
CA ILE A 327 -13.27 -2.90 3.61
C ILE A 327 -13.41 -2.29 5.01
N GLU A 328 -14.65 -2.11 5.48
CA GLU A 328 -14.94 -1.68 6.85
C GLU A 328 -14.16 -2.49 7.90
N GLY A 329 -13.71 -1.82 8.96
CA GLY A 329 -12.94 -2.44 10.04
C GLY A 329 -11.45 -2.64 9.74
N ASN A 330 -11.02 -2.52 8.49
CA ASN A 330 -9.61 -2.55 8.13
C ASN A 330 -8.97 -1.16 8.22
N GLU A 331 -7.74 -1.13 8.70
CA GLU A 331 -6.89 0.06 8.63
C GLU A 331 -6.35 0.27 7.20
N THR A 332 -6.09 1.52 6.83
CA THR A 332 -5.54 1.88 5.52
C THR A 332 -4.12 2.41 5.67
N ILE A 333 -3.15 1.72 5.07
CA ILE A 333 -1.77 2.21 5.02
C ILE A 333 -1.59 3.07 3.76
N ILE A 334 -1.11 4.30 3.92
CA ILE A 334 -0.70 5.18 2.81
C ILE A 334 0.83 5.18 2.76
N THR A 335 1.38 4.91 1.59
CA THR A 335 2.82 4.82 1.32
C THR A 335 3.19 5.79 0.21
N VAL A 336 4.19 6.62 0.48
CA VAL A 336 4.68 7.64 -0.44
C VAL A 336 6.19 7.57 -0.59
N ASN A 337 6.70 7.95 -1.75
CA ASN A 337 8.11 8.28 -1.95
C ASN A 337 8.24 9.81 -1.96
N VAL A 338 9.15 10.35 -1.15
CA VAL A 338 9.39 11.80 -1.05
C VAL A 338 10.85 12.06 -1.34
N LYS A 339 11.14 12.74 -2.45
CA LYS A 339 12.51 13.07 -2.86
C LYS A 339 12.76 14.55 -2.72
N ASP A 340 13.98 14.90 -2.34
CA ASP A 340 14.44 16.28 -2.28
C ASP A 340 15.94 16.33 -2.56
N GLN A 341 16.45 17.50 -2.96
CA GLN A 341 17.88 17.71 -3.21
C GLN A 341 18.65 17.96 -1.91
N ASP A 342 17.96 18.40 -0.86
CA ASP A 342 18.45 18.54 0.51
C ASP A 342 17.66 17.62 1.46
N SER A 343 17.89 17.76 2.76
CA SER A 343 17.23 16.98 3.80
C SER A 343 15.79 17.45 4.01
N LEU A 344 14.91 16.49 4.25
CA LEU A 344 13.52 16.75 4.62
C LEU A 344 13.40 17.18 6.09
N LYS A 345 12.55 18.18 6.35
CA LYS A 345 12.16 18.61 7.69
C LYS A 345 10.99 17.80 8.23
N ALA A 346 9.96 17.58 7.42
CA ALA A 346 8.77 16.83 7.83
C ALA A 346 8.04 16.19 6.65
N VAL A 347 7.40 15.05 6.91
CA VAL A 347 6.41 14.43 6.02
C VAL A 347 5.18 14.12 6.85
N LEU A 348 4.04 14.70 6.49
CA LEU A 348 2.79 14.63 7.24
C LEU A 348 1.66 14.09 6.36
N LEU A 349 0.82 13.26 6.95
CA LEU A 349 -0.47 12.86 6.39
C LEU A 349 -1.58 13.56 7.18
N LYS A 350 -2.40 14.34 6.49
CA LYS A 350 -3.64 14.93 7.00
C LYS A 350 -4.82 14.22 6.35
N TYR A 351 -5.85 13.87 7.12
CA TYR A 351 -7.06 13.26 6.56
C TYR A 351 -8.33 13.71 7.28
N SER A 352 -9.45 13.62 6.57
CA SER A 352 -10.79 14.05 7.01
C SER A 352 -11.88 13.20 6.36
N ASN A 353 -13.01 13.04 7.06
CA ASN A 353 -14.19 12.34 6.60
C ASN A 353 -15.44 13.25 6.50
N ASP A 354 -15.30 14.54 6.81
CA ASP A 354 -16.42 15.49 6.96
C ASP A 354 -16.25 16.78 6.15
N GLY A 355 -15.48 16.69 5.06
CA GLY A 355 -15.21 17.85 4.20
C GLY A 355 -14.24 18.85 4.82
N TRP A 356 -13.22 18.35 5.53
CA TRP A 356 -12.18 19.14 6.21
C TRP A 356 -12.68 20.00 7.37
N ARG A 357 -13.85 19.71 7.94
CA ARG A 357 -14.31 20.39 9.17
C ARG A 357 -13.53 19.89 10.38
N THR A 358 -13.25 18.59 10.41
CA THR A 358 -12.29 17.99 11.33
C THR A 358 -11.10 17.45 10.53
N VAL A 359 -9.90 17.70 11.06
CA VAL A 359 -8.64 17.28 10.44
C VAL A 359 -7.84 16.48 11.45
N THR A 360 -7.51 15.24 11.09
CA THR A 360 -6.51 14.46 11.81
C THR A 360 -5.18 14.57 11.08
N SER A 361 -4.09 14.79 11.82
CA SER A 361 -2.74 14.93 11.27
C SER A 361 -1.81 13.93 11.95
N ALA A 362 -0.96 13.28 11.17
CA ALA A 362 0.02 12.32 11.66
C ALA A 362 1.34 12.45 10.89
N SER A 363 2.47 12.34 11.59
CA SER A 363 3.79 12.26 10.95
C SER A 363 3.97 10.90 10.30
N MET A 364 4.42 10.91 9.05
CA MET A 364 4.70 9.66 8.34
C MET A 364 6.06 9.10 8.79
N SER A 365 6.12 7.79 9.02
CA SER A 365 7.34 7.11 9.45
C SER A 365 8.22 6.79 8.24
N HIS A 366 9.48 7.21 8.26
CA HIS A 366 10.48 6.79 7.27
C HIS A 366 10.74 5.28 7.39
N VAL A 367 10.81 4.59 6.24
CA VAL A 367 11.05 3.15 6.16
C VAL A 367 12.44 2.88 5.57
N ALA A 368 12.62 3.13 4.28
CA ALA A 368 13.87 2.99 3.54
C ALA A 368 13.75 3.70 2.19
N ASN A 369 14.87 4.01 1.54
CA ASN A 369 14.91 4.56 0.17
C ASN A 369 13.91 5.71 -0.05
N GLN A 370 13.92 6.72 0.84
CA GLN A 370 13.04 7.90 0.74
C GLN A 370 11.53 7.56 0.76
N THR A 371 11.17 6.40 1.32
CA THR A 371 9.78 5.93 1.43
C THR A 371 9.25 6.16 2.83
N TYR A 372 8.04 6.70 2.90
CA TYR A 372 7.33 7.04 4.13
C TYR A 372 5.98 6.35 4.17
N ARG A 373 5.55 5.93 5.36
CA ARG A 373 4.25 5.30 5.58
C ARG A 373 3.49 5.91 6.74
N CYS A 374 2.16 5.95 6.63
CA CYS A 374 1.27 6.27 7.74
C CYS A 374 -0.01 5.45 7.63
N THR A 375 -0.57 5.09 8.78
CA THR A 375 -1.80 4.31 8.86
C THR A 375 -2.96 5.22 9.23
N ILE A 376 -4.03 5.17 8.44
CA ILE A 376 -5.34 5.74 8.77
C ILE A 376 -6.13 4.63 9.50
N PRO A 377 -6.59 4.86 10.74
CA PRO A 377 -7.36 3.88 11.50
C PRO A 377 -8.64 3.47 10.76
N ALA A 378 -9.15 2.27 11.08
CA ALA A 378 -10.38 1.74 10.54
C ALA A 378 -11.55 2.74 10.62
N GLN A 379 -12.36 2.76 9.57
CA GLN A 379 -13.48 3.68 9.39
C GLN A 379 -14.77 2.89 9.12
N PRO A 380 -15.96 3.46 9.41
CA PRO A 380 -17.22 2.79 9.14
C PRO A 380 -17.58 2.81 7.65
N ALA A 381 -18.38 1.83 7.22
CA ALA A 381 -18.89 1.76 5.84
C ALA A 381 -19.68 3.01 5.44
N GLY A 382 -19.59 3.39 4.16
CA GLY A 382 -20.19 4.60 3.60
C GLY A 382 -19.39 5.88 3.81
N THR A 383 -18.27 5.81 4.54
CA THR A 383 -17.37 6.95 4.72
C THR A 383 -16.52 7.19 3.47
N THR A 384 -16.33 8.45 3.09
CA THR A 384 -15.29 8.85 2.14
C THR A 384 -14.19 9.58 2.88
N ILE A 385 -12.97 9.04 2.84
CA ILE A 385 -11.79 9.67 3.42
C ILE A 385 -11.07 10.46 2.34
N ASN A 386 -10.87 11.74 2.59
CA ASN A 386 -9.97 12.59 1.81
C ASN A 386 -8.69 12.78 2.61
N TYR A 387 -7.55 12.70 1.95
CA TYR A 387 -6.26 12.89 2.59
C TYR A 387 -5.32 13.74 1.73
N VAL A 388 -4.44 14.47 2.41
CA VAL A 388 -3.37 15.29 1.85
C VAL A 388 -2.08 14.84 2.50
N ILE A 389 -1.07 14.53 1.69
CA ILE A 389 0.30 14.36 2.13
C ILE A 389 1.03 15.66 1.86
N SER A 390 1.64 16.22 2.89
CA SER A 390 2.50 17.40 2.78
C SER A 390 3.93 17.05 3.19
N ALA A 391 4.91 17.45 2.40
CA ALA A 391 6.31 17.34 2.75
C ALA A 391 6.96 18.72 2.75
N SER A 392 7.87 18.96 3.68
CA SER A 392 8.69 20.16 3.72
C SER A 392 10.16 19.81 3.88
N ASP A 393 11.02 20.54 3.18
CA ASP A 393 12.47 20.47 3.34
C ASP A 393 12.93 21.38 4.50
N ILE A 394 14.22 21.34 4.84
CA ILE A 394 14.77 22.20 5.89
C ILE A 394 14.96 23.66 5.41
N ALA A 395 15.01 23.90 4.10
CA ALA A 395 14.98 25.24 3.49
C ALA A 395 13.60 25.93 3.59
N GLY A 396 12.57 25.19 3.99
CA GLY A 396 11.19 25.64 4.12
C GLY A 396 10.38 25.61 2.82
N ASN A 397 10.83 24.90 1.78
CA ASN A 397 10.00 24.63 0.61
C ASN A 397 9.03 23.49 0.92
N GLU A 398 7.81 23.59 0.41
CA GLU A 398 6.72 22.64 0.72
C GLU A 398 6.07 22.12 -0.56
N ALA A 399 5.66 20.86 -0.51
CA ALA A 399 4.85 20.22 -1.54
C ALA A 399 3.68 19.48 -0.93
N GLU A 400 2.59 19.37 -1.69
CA GLU A 400 1.42 18.60 -1.31
C GLU A 400 0.95 17.69 -2.45
N THR A 401 0.42 16.54 -2.08
CA THR A 401 -0.36 15.68 -2.97
C THR A 401 -1.56 15.14 -2.22
N GLN A 402 -2.60 14.72 -2.93
CA GLN A 402 -3.86 14.32 -2.32
C GLN A 402 -4.42 13.04 -2.92
N GLY A 403 -5.29 12.40 -2.16
CA GLY A 403 -6.07 11.27 -2.63
C GLY A 403 -7.32 11.08 -1.80
N SER A 404 -8.12 10.10 -2.19
CA SER A 404 -9.30 9.73 -1.45
C SER A 404 -9.63 8.25 -1.65
N PHE A 405 -10.30 7.67 -0.66
CA PHE A 405 -10.85 6.32 -0.77
C PHE A 405 -12.22 6.24 -0.11
N LYS A 406 -13.04 5.31 -0.59
CA LYS A 406 -14.35 4.98 -0.01
C LYS A 406 -14.24 3.73 0.85
N VAL A 407 -14.97 3.73 1.95
CA VAL A 407 -15.05 2.57 2.85
C VAL A 407 -16.37 1.86 2.58
N LYS A 408 -16.31 0.56 2.32
CA LYS A 408 -17.49 -0.26 2.01
C LYS A 408 -17.52 -1.50 2.90
N ASP A 409 -18.71 -1.92 3.28
CA ASP A 409 -18.91 -3.22 3.93
C ASP A 409 -18.83 -4.36 2.89
N GLN A 410 -18.41 -5.55 3.32
CA GLN A 410 -18.39 -6.77 2.51
C GLN A 410 -19.53 -7.69 2.96
N PRO A 411 -20.72 -7.61 2.34
CA PRO A 411 -21.85 -8.40 2.79
C PRO A 411 -21.67 -9.87 2.44
N ASN A 412 -22.14 -10.73 3.35
CA ASN A 412 -22.16 -12.16 3.15
C ASN A 412 -23.47 -12.60 2.48
N LEU A 413 -23.40 -13.03 1.22
CA LEU A 413 -24.54 -13.53 0.45
C LEU A 413 -24.55 -15.06 0.44
N THR A 414 -25.62 -15.66 0.96
CA THR A 414 -25.76 -17.12 1.06
C THR A 414 -27.04 -17.61 0.43
N ILE A 415 -27.01 -18.85 -0.10
CA ILE A 415 -28.19 -19.56 -0.61
C ILE A 415 -28.28 -20.97 -0.05
N PHE A 416 -29.52 -21.45 0.07
CA PHE A 416 -29.90 -22.76 0.55
C PHE A 416 -30.95 -23.36 -0.39
N LEU A 417 -30.87 -24.67 -0.60
CA LEU A 417 -31.87 -25.43 -1.32
C LEU A 417 -32.72 -26.18 -0.30
N HIS A 418 -34.05 -26.04 -0.38
CA HIS A 418 -34.94 -26.87 0.44
C HIS A 418 -34.88 -28.34 0.02
N GLN A 419 -34.67 -28.59 -1.28
CA GLN A 419 -34.57 -29.93 -1.87
C GLN A 419 -33.54 -29.96 -3.00
N ASN A 420 -32.76 -31.05 -3.09
CA ASN A 420 -31.73 -31.25 -4.10
C ASN A 420 -32.11 -32.27 -5.19
N ILE A 421 -33.28 -32.90 -5.06
CA ILE A 421 -33.89 -33.75 -6.08
C ILE A 421 -35.34 -33.33 -6.20
N ILE A 422 -35.78 -33.06 -7.42
CA ILE A 422 -37.17 -32.76 -7.75
C ILE A 422 -37.58 -33.55 -8.99
N TYR A 423 -38.86 -33.83 -9.15
CA TYR A 423 -39.39 -34.42 -10.37
C TYR A 423 -39.78 -33.35 -11.39
N ALA A 424 -39.88 -33.75 -12.66
CA ALA A 424 -40.32 -32.85 -13.72
C ALA A 424 -41.67 -32.19 -13.39
N ASN A 425 -41.78 -30.89 -13.67
CA ASN A 425 -42.89 -29.99 -13.32
C ASN A 425 -43.01 -29.63 -11.82
N GLU A 426 -42.14 -30.12 -10.95
CA GLU A 426 -42.04 -29.61 -9.58
C GLU A 426 -41.23 -28.30 -9.52
N LYS A 427 -41.46 -27.52 -8.47
CA LYS A 427 -40.69 -26.31 -8.19
C LYS A 427 -39.58 -26.63 -7.20
N VAL A 428 -38.39 -26.10 -7.44
CA VAL A 428 -37.33 -26.02 -6.42
C VAL A 428 -37.48 -24.69 -5.68
N GLU A 429 -37.40 -24.75 -4.35
CA GLU A 429 -37.34 -23.56 -3.50
C GLU A 429 -35.88 -23.26 -3.16
N VAL A 430 -35.44 -22.08 -3.58
CA VAL A 430 -34.14 -21.51 -3.24
C VAL A 430 -34.38 -20.39 -2.24
N SER A 431 -33.85 -20.53 -1.02
CA SER A 431 -33.86 -19.47 -0.02
C SER A 431 -32.45 -18.94 0.20
N GLY A 432 -32.31 -17.79 0.82
CA GLY A 432 -31.00 -17.24 1.13
C GLY A 432 -31.06 -16.04 2.06
N GLN A 433 -29.87 -15.60 2.45
CA GLN A 433 -29.68 -14.45 3.34
C GLN A 433 -28.66 -13.48 2.76
N MET A 434 -28.94 -12.19 2.90
CA MET A 434 -28.02 -11.11 2.57
C MET A 434 -28.33 -9.92 3.47
N PRO A 435 -27.35 -9.38 4.24
CA PRO A 435 -27.58 -8.34 5.24
C PRO A 435 -27.78 -6.93 4.63
N VAL A 436 -28.40 -6.85 3.46
CA VAL A 436 -28.71 -5.59 2.75
C VAL A 436 -30.18 -5.61 2.30
N PRO A 437 -31.11 -5.19 3.18
CA PRO A 437 -32.54 -5.10 2.83
C PRO A 437 -32.81 -4.25 1.59
N GLY A 438 -33.74 -4.69 0.75
CA GLY A 438 -34.13 -3.99 -0.48
C GLY A 438 -33.18 -4.20 -1.66
N ALA A 439 -32.01 -4.84 -1.46
CA ALA A 439 -31.12 -5.19 -2.55
C ALA A 439 -31.81 -6.15 -3.54
N VAL A 440 -31.59 -5.94 -4.83
CA VAL A 440 -32.07 -6.83 -5.90
C VAL A 440 -30.92 -7.74 -6.29
N ILE A 441 -31.02 -9.01 -5.93
CA ILE A 441 -30.01 -10.02 -6.25
C ILE A 441 -30.40 -10.79 -7.51
N MET A 442 -29.38 -11.28 -8.21
CA MET A 442 -29.52 -12.12 -9.39
C MET A 442 -29.31 -13.59 -9.01
N LEU A 443 -30.29 -14.45 -9.26
CA LEU A 443 -30.17 -15.90 -9.20
C LEU A 443 -29.94 -16.44 -10.60
N ASN A 444 -28.81 -17.12 -10.81
CA ASN A 444 -28.47 -17.75 -12.07
C ASN A 444 -28.63 -19.26 -11.98
N TYR A 445 -29.58 -19.82 -12.72
CA TYR A 445 -29.84 -21.25 -12.84
C TYR A 445 -29.27 -21.79 -14.15
N THR A 446 -28.47 -22.85 -14.10
CA THR A 446 -27.86 -23.44 -15.31
C THR A 446 -28.06 -24.95 -15.40
N CYS A 447 -28.29 -25.47 -16.61
CA CYS A 447 -28.36 -26.89 -16.92
C CYS A 447 -27.91 -27.18 -18.36
N SER A 448 -26.70 -27.75 -18.51
CA SER A 448 -26.02 -27.89 -19.81
C SER A 448 -25.95 -26.52 -20.52
N ASP A 449 -26.53 -26.38 -21.71
CA ASP A 449 -26.54 -25.13 -22.49
C ASP A 449 -27.65 -24.15 -22.10
N LYS A 450 -28.49 -24.49 -21.10
CA LYS A 450 -29.60 -23.64 -20.67
C LYS A 450 -29.19 -22.80 -19.48
N GLU A 451 -29.41 -21.49 -19.58
CA GLU A 451 -29.22 -20.51 -18.51
C GLU A 451 -30.54 -19.76 -18.29
N VAL A 452 -30.92 -19.59 -17.02
CA VAL A 452 -32.11 -18.83 -16.61
C VAL A 452 -31.72 -17.90 -15.48
N VAL A 453 -31.86 -16.61 -15.73
CA VAL A 453 -31.58 -15.56 -14.74
C VAL A 453 -32.89 -15.07 -14.14
N ARG A 454 -32.93 -14.96 -12.80
CA ARG A 454 -34.04 -14.41 -12.05
C ARG A 454 -33.57 -13.33 -11.10
N TYR A 455 -34.46 -12.40 -10.77
CA TYR A 455 -34.18 -11.33 -9.82
C TYR A 455 -35.12 -11.45 -8.63
N VAL A 456 -34.56 -11.37 -7.43
CA VAL A 456 -35.33 -11.36 -6.18
C VAL A 456 -34.88 -10.21 -5.29
N THR A 457 -35.82 -9.59 -4.60
CA THR A 457 -35.55 -8.50 -3.66
C THR A 457 -35.38 -9.07 -2.26
N VAL A 458 -34.30 -8.68 -1.58
CA VAL A 458 -34.04 -9.03 -0.19
C VAL A 458 -35.05 -8.32 0.71
N SER A 459 -35.73 -9.07 1.58
CA SER A 459 -36.72 -8.54 2.51
C SER A 459 -36.07 -7.82 3.70
N GLN A 460 -36.89 -7.15 4.51
CA GLN A 460 -36.43 -6.35 5.66
C GLN A 460 -35.70 -7.17 6.74
N ASN A 461 -35.99 -8.46 6.84
CA ASN A 461 -35.29 -9.43 7.69
C ASN A 461 -34.06 -10.06 7.01
N SER A 462 -33.50 -9.44 5.96
CA SER A 462 -32.29 -9.89 5.26
C SER A 462 -32.41 -11.28 4.60
N SER A 463 -33.62 -11.73 4.27
CA SER A 463 -33.86 -13.01 3.60
C SER A 463 -34.39 -12.83 2.17
N PHE A 464 -34.35 -13.88 1.36
CA PHE A 464 -35.05 -13.94 0.09
C PHE A 464 -35.42 -15.39 -0.23
N THR A 465 -36.44 -15.55 -1.07
CA THR A 465 -36.88 -16.86 -1.56
C THR A 465 -37.26 -16.75 -3.03
N ASP A 466 -36.91 -17.78 -3.81
CA ASP A 466 -37.36 -18.00 -5.17
C ASP A 466 -37.97 -19.39 -5.33
N LEU A 467 -39.07 -19.47 -6.09
CA LEU A 467 -39.70 -20.74 -6.49
C LEU A 467 -39.51 -20.92 -7.99
N PHE A 468 -38.57 -21.79 -8.37
CA PHE A 468 -38.19 -22.02 -9.76
C PHE A 468 -38.73 -23.36 -10.27
N MET A 469 -39.40 -23.36 -11.43
CA MET A 469 -39.87 -24.57 -12.10
C MET A 469 -38.98 -24.86 -13.32
N PRO A 470 -38.06 -25.84 -13.25
CA PRO A 470 -37.14 -26.10 -14.35
C PRO A 470 -37.84 -26.79 -15.53
N GLU A 471 -37.53 -26.34 -16.74
CA GLU A 471 -38.13 -26.88 -17.97
C GLU A 471 -37.38 -28.08 -18.56
N LYS A 472 -36.22 -28.42 -18.01
CA LYS A 472 -35.33 -29.48 -18.53
C LYS A 472 -34.93 -30.44 -17.41
N ILE A 473 -34.98 -31.73 -17.71
CA ILE A 473 -34.44 -32.79 -16.84
C ILE A 473 -32.92 -32.80 -16.90
N GLY A 474 -32.28 -33.09 -15.77
CA GLY A 474 -30.84 -33.16 -15.66
C GLY A 474 -30.30 -32.49 -14.41
N ASN A 475 -28.98 -32.27 -14.41
CA ASN A 475 -28.26 -31.64 -13.32
C ASN A 475 -28.31 -30.13 -13.48
N TRP A 476 -28.93 -29.46 -12.52
CA TRP A 476 -29.00 -28.02 -12.42
C TRP A 476 -28.04 -27.48 -11.38
N THR A 477 -27.57 -26.26 -11.59
CA THR A 477 -26.89 -25.48 -10.58
C THR A 477 -27.56 -24.13 -10.38
N VAL A 478 -27.42 -23.56 -9.19
CA VAL A 478 -27.88 -22.20 -8.87
C VAL A 478 -26.82 -21.46 -8.07
N SER A 479 -26.61 -20.18 -8.39
CA SER A 479 -25.77 -19.25 -7.63
C SER A 479 -26.43 -17.89 -7.55
N ALA A 480 -26.20 -17.14 -6.47
CA ALA A 480 -26.64 -15.77 -6.32
C ALA A 480 -25.49 -14.78 -6.53
N TYR A 481 -25.80 -13.63 -7.11
CA TYR A 481 -24.87 -12.51 -7.27
C TYR A 481 -25.56 -11.19 -7.03
N TRP A 482 -24.85 -10.27 -6.37
CA TRP A 482 -25.24 -8.88 -6.23
C TRP A 482 -24.05 -7.98 -6.56
N GLN A 483 -24.30 -6.96 -7.36
CA GLN A 483 -23.25 -6.06 -7.88
C GLN A 483 -22.67 -5.08 -6.83
N GLY A 484 -23.27 -4.98 -5.65
CA GLY A 484 -22.92 -3.97 -4.65
C GLY A 484 -23.63 -2.64 -4.88
N ASP A 485 -23.35 -1.67 -4.02
CA ASP A 485 -23.86 -0.30 -4.10
C ASP A 485 -22.77 0.72 -3.65
N GLU A 486 -23.16 1.93 -3.24
CA GLU A 486 -22.20 2.95 -2.78
C GLU A 486 -21.48 2.57 -1.48
N THR A 487 -22.13 1.79 -0.61
CA THR A 487 -21.64 1.49 0.75
C THR A 487 -21.25 0.02 0.94
N HIS A 488 -21.52 -0.86 -0.02
CA HIS A 488 -21.26 -2.29 0.06
C HIS A 488 -20.55 -2.83 -1.19
N PHE A 489 -19.57 -3.70 -1.03
CA PHE A 489 -18.95 -4.45 -2.13
C PHE A 489 -19.93 -5.41 -2.82
N ALA A 490 -19.57 -5.83 -4.03
CA ALA A 490 -20.28 -6.93 -4.68
C ALA A 490 -20.18 -8.21 -3.84
N ALA A 491 -21.21 -9.04 -3.90
CA ALA A 491 -21.28 -10.30 -3.16
C ALA A 491 -21.79 -11.42 -4.07
N SER A 492 -21.23 -12.61 -3.89
CA SER A 492 -21.66 -13.83 -4.57
C SER A 492 -21.80 -14.97 -3.57
N SER A 493 -22.77 -15.85 -3.79
CA SER A 493 -22.90 -17.08 -3.01
C SER A 493 -22.07 -18.22 -3.58
N ASP A 494 -21.86 -19.25 -2.78
CA ASP A 494 -21.50 -20.57 -3.31
C ASP A 494 -22.55 -21.09 -4.29
N GLN A 495 -22.13 -21.95 -5.21
CA GLN A 495 -23.02 -22.66 -6.11
C GLN A 495 -23.66 -23.87 -5.41
N LYS A 496 -24.98 -24.03 -5.55
CA LYS A 496 -25.72 -25.22 -5.12
C LYS A 496 -26.16 -26.05 -6.32
N LYS A 497 -26.33 -27.36 -6.12
CA LYS A 497 -26.69 -28.31 -7.18
C LYS A 497 -27.98 -29.05 -6.82
N PHE A 498 -28.84 -29.23 -7.80
CA PHE A 498 -30.03 -30.07 -7.68
C PHE A 498 -30.27 -30.86 -8.97
N VAL A 499 -31.02 -31.95 -8.89
CA VAL A 499 -31.30 -32.83 -10.03
C VAL A 499 -32.80 -32.82 -10.30
N VAL A 500 -33.16 -32.60 -11.55
CA VAL A 500 -34.53 -32.76 -12.04
C VAL A 500 -34.64 -34.14 -12.66
N GLN A 501 -35.46 -35.01 -12.07
CA GLN A 501 -35.65 -36.39 -12.50
C GLN A 501 -36.99 -36.58 -13.23
N LYS A 502 -37.08 -37.67 -14.00
CA LYS A 502 -38.36 -38.11 -14.56
C LYS A 502 -39.26 -38.62 -13.43
N VAL A 503 -40.56 -38.35 -13.54
CA VAL A 503 -41.57 -38.80 -12.59
C VAL A 503 -41.71 -40.33 -12.69
N PRO A 504 -41.53 -41.10 -11.59
CA PRO A 504 -41.77 -42.53 -11.59
C PRO A 504 -43.25 -42.84 -11.87
N THR A 505 -43.51 -43.86 -12.67
CA THR A 505 -44.88 -44.34 -12.92
C THR A 505 -45.07 -45.72 -12.30
N SER A 506 -46.30 -46.00 -11.88
CA SER A 506 -46.76 -47.32 -11.46
C SER A 506 -47.89 -47.76 -12.39
N LEU A 507 -47.88 -49.04 -12.74
CA LEU A 507 -48.83 -49.65 -13.67
C LEU A 507 -49.34 -50.95 -13.06
N ASN A 508 -50.64 -51.02 -12.82
CA ASN A 508 -51.30 -52.25 -12.39
C ASN A 508 -52.15 -52.82 -13.52
N CYS A 509 -52.39 -54.12 -13.48
CA CYS A 509 -53.22 -54.84 -14.42
C CYS A 509 -54.12 -55.81 -13.64
N SER A 510 -55.31 -56.07 -14.16
CA SER A 510 -56.26 -57.05 -13.61
C SER A 510 -57.05 -57.70 -14.74
N ILE A 511 -57.45 -58.95 -14.53
CA ILE A 511 -58.26 -59.73 -15.45
C ILE A 511 -59.66 -59.94 -14.86
N SER A 512 -60.70 -59.93 -15.71
CA SER A 512 -62.08 -60.07 -15.25
C SER A 512 -62.40 -61.46 -14.67
N LYS A 513 -61.70 -62.50 -15.14
CA LYS A 513 -61.91 -63.91 -14.75
C LYS A 513 -60.61 -64.70 -14.93
N GLU A 514 -60.36 -65.67 -14.05
CA GLU A 514 -59.20 -66.58 -14.13
C GLU A 514 -59.42 -67.75 -15.10
N THR A 515 -60.68 -68.06 -15.43
CA THR A 515 -61.04 -69.12 -16.38
C THR A 515 -62.18 -68.68 -17.29
N ILE A 516 -62.05 -68.94 -18.59
CA ILE A 516 -63.06 -68.66 -19.62
C ILE A 516 -63.14 -69.83 -20.61
N ASP A 517 -64.25 -69.96 -21.33
CA ASP A 517 -64.37 -70.95 -22.42
C ASP A 517 -63.94 -70.34 -23.76
N LEU A 518 -63.38 -71.17 -24.65
CA LEU A 518 -62.96 -70.77 -25.99
C LEU A 518 -64.11 -70.06 -26.75
N GLY A 519 -63.81 -68.89 -27.31
CA GLY A 519 -64.80 -68.00 -27.95
C GLY A 519 -65.44 -66.97 -27.01
N SER A 520 -65.26 -67.10 -25.69
CA SER A 520 -65.66 -66.07 -24.71
C SER A 520 -64.69 -64.88 -24.72
N LYS A 521 -65.18 -63.74 -24.26
CA LYS A 521 -64.37 -62.53 -24.05
C LYS A 521 -63.82 -62.49 -22.62
N ILE A 522 -62.58 -62.04 -22.49
CA ILE A 522 -61.98 -61.62 -21.22
C ILE A 522 -61.69 -60.12 -21.29
N THR A 523 -61.98 -59.41 -20.22
CA THR A 523 -61.66 -57.99 -20.10
C THR A 523 -60.42 -57.83 -19.24
N ILE A 524 -59.45 -57.09 -19.76
CA ILE A 524 -58.23 -56.73 -19.06
C ILE A 524 -58.34 -55.25 -18.74
N THR A 525 -58.24 -54.93 -17.46
CA THR A 525 -58.28 -53.56 -16.94
C THR A 525 -56.98 -53.24 -16.20
N GLY A 526 -56.76 -51.97 -15.90
CA GLY A 526 -55.66 -51.55 -15.05
C GLY A 526 -55.64 -50.04 -14.85
N ASN A 527 -54.71 -49.58 -14.02
CA ASN A 527 -54.56 -48.17 -13.68
C ASN A 527 -53.09 -47.74 -13.72
N VAL A 528 -52.88 -46.46 -14.03
CA VAL A 528 -51.58 -45.80 -14.09
C VAL A 528 -51.55 -44.66 -13.09
N HIS A 529 -50.48 -44.60 -12.28
CA HIS A 529 -50.25 -43.48 -11.37
C HIS A 529 -48.83 -42.92 -11.52
N PRO A 530 -48.63 -41.59 -11.66
CA PRO A 530 -49.67 -40.56 -11.80
C PRO A 530 -50.45 -40.66 -13.12
N ILE A 531 -51.61 -40.00 -13.19
CA ILE A 531 -52.52 -40.06 -14.36
C ILE A 531 -51.80 -39.51 -15.59
N ASN A 532 -51.69 -40.35 -16.63
CA ASN A 532 -51.03 -40.01 -17.89
C ASN A 532 -51.98 -40.24 -19.07
N THR A 533 -53.04 -39.42 -19.12
CA THR A 533 -54.14 -39.53 -20.09
C THR A 533 -53.64 -39.56 -21.54
N GLY A 534 -54.19 -40.46 -22.34
CA GLY A 534 -53.87 -40.61 -23.76
C GLY A 534 -52.57 -41.38 -24.04
N LYS A 535 -51.83 -41.83 -23.01
CA LYS A 535 -50.66 -42.69 -23.25
C LYS A 535 -51.04 -44.10 -23.67
N PRO A 536 -50.33 -44.68 -24.66
CA PRO A 536 -50.55 -46.05 -25.06
C PRO A 536 -50.00 -47.02 -24.00
N ILE A 537 -50.83 -47.98 -23.61
CA ILE A 537 -50.46 -49.17 -22.83
C ILE A 537 -50.36 -50.34 -23.79
N LYS A 538 -49.18 -50.97 -23.82
CA LYS A 538 -48.93 -52.17 -24.59
C LYS A 538 -49.25 -53.39 -23.72
N LEU A 539 -50.18 -54.25 -24.15
CA LEU A 539 -50.45 -55.53 -23.52
C LEU A 539 -49.84 -56.65 -24.35
N ALA A 540 -48.91 -57.40 -23.77
CA ALA A 540 -48.34 -58.59 -24.37
C ALA A 540 -49.08 -59.83 -23.86
N PHE A 541 -49.76 -60.53 -24.77
CA PHE A 541 -50.43 -61.79 -24.50
C PHE A 541 -49.54 -62.95 -24.93
N THR A 542 -49.07 -63.75 -23.98
CA THR A 542 -48.34 -64.99 -24.25
C THR A 542 -49.35 -66.13 -24.35
N MET A 543 -49.43 -66.74 -25.53
CA MET A 543 -50.31 -67.85 -25.84
C MET A 543 -49.74 -69.18 -25.30
N PRO A 544 -50.57 -70.24 -25.21
CA PRO A 544 -50.13 -71.57 -24.76
C PRO A 544 -48.98 -72.18 -25.59
N ASN A 545 -48.89 -71.83 -26.88
CA ASN A 545 -47.81 -72.25 -27.79
C ASN A 545 -46.55 -71.37 -27.70
N SER A 546 -46.46 -70.52 -26.67
CA SER A 546 -45.38 -69.54 -26.44
C SER A 546 -45.29 -68.39 -27.47
N THR A 547 -46.23 -68.25 -28.40
CA THR A 547 -46.27 -67.06 -29.27
C THR A 547 -46.80 -65.85 -28.49
N VAL A 548 -46.29 -64.66 -28.80
CA VAL A 548 -46.71 -63.42 -28.15
C VAL A 548 -47.49 -62.57 -29.15
N THR A 549 -48.66 -62.09 -28.74
CA THR A 549 -49.43 -61.08 -29.49
C THR A 549 -49.53 -59.81 -28.69
N GLU A 550 -49.22 -58.68 -29.33
CA GLU A 550 -49.33 -57.36 -28.71
C GLU A 550 -50.66 -56.70 -29.07
N LYS A 551 -51.27 -56.05 -28.08
CA LYS A 551 -52.40 -55.15 -28.26
C LYS A 551 -52.12 -53.83 -27.57
N TYR A 552 -52.78 -52.78 -28.03
CA TYR A 552 -52.62 -51.44 -27.50
C TYR A 552 -53.97 -50.91 -27.03
N THR A 553 -53.97 -50.23 -25.90
CA THR A 553 -55.09 -49.44 -25.38
C THR A 553 -54.54 -48.12 -24.85
N TYR A 554 -55.40 -47.19 -24.43
CA TYR A 554 -55.00 -45.87 -23.99
C TYR A 554 -55.53 -45.57 -22.59
N VAL A 555 -54.73 -44.86 -21.80
CA VAL A 555 -55.14 -44.37 -20.48
C VAL A 555 -56.21 -43.30 -20.65
N ASN A 556 -57.34 -43.43 -19.97
CA ASN A 556 -58.41 -42.42 -19.98
C ASN A 556 -58.14 -41.28 -18.98
N SER A 557 -59.07 -40.32 -18.88
CA SER A 557 -58.97 -39.18 -17.96
C SER A 557 -58.94 -39.54 -16.48
N GLU A 558 -59.36 -40.76 -16.12
CA GLU A 558 -59.35 -41.29 -14.75
C GLU A 558 -58.07 -42.08 -14.44
N GLY A 559 -57.13 -42.17 -15.39
CA GLY A 559 -55.90 -42.95 -15.22
C GLY A 559 -56.07 -44.45 -15.42
N THR A 560 -57.20 -44.92 -15.95
CA THR A 560 -57.48 -46.34 -16.16
C THR A 560 -57.42 -46.73 -17.64
N PHE A 561 -57.23 -48.01 -17.91
CA PHE A 561 -57.32 -48.59 -19.26
C PHE A 561 -58.16 -49.86 -19.24
N SER A 562 -58.78 -50.18 -20.38
CA SER A 562 -59.55 -51.41 -20.56
C SER A 562 -59.40 -51.93 -21.99
N ILE A 563 -59.31 -53.25 -22.14
CA ILE A 563 -59.32 -53.93 -23.44
C ILE A 563 -60.01 -55.28 -23.32
N GLU A 564 -60.74 -55.66 -24.36
CA GLU A 564 -61.32 -57.00 -24.49
C GLU A 564 -60.46 -57.88 -25.41
N LEU A 565 -60.25 -59.13 -25.02
CA LEU A 565 -59.62 -60.15 -25.85
C LEU A 565 -60.57 -61.35 -26.01
N THR A 566 -60.65 -61.90 -27.23
CA THR A 566 -61.27 -63.19 -27.51
C THR A 566 -60.18 -64.20 -27.87
N PRO A 567 -59.76 -65.09 -26.95
CA PRO A 567 -58.74 -66.09 -27.23
C PRO A 567 -59.18 -67.05 -28.35
N GLN A 568 -58.21 -67.44 -29.19
CA GLN A 568 -58.45 -68.28 -30.37
C GLN A 568 -57.93 -69.72 -30.20
N MET A 569 -57.37 -70.05 -29.03
CA MET A 569 -56.95 -71.42 -28.70
C MET A 569 -57.08 -71.70 -27.19
N PRO A 570 -57.44 -72.95 -26.82
CA PRO A 570 -57.50 -73.37 -25.44
C PRO A 570 -56.09 -73.50 -24.83
N GLY A 571 -56.00 -73.39 -23.51
CA GLY A 571 -54.76 -73.50 -22.74
C GLY A 571 -54.50 -72.31 -21.82
N THR A 572 -53.29 -72.26 -21.26
CA THR A 572 -52.85 -71.20 -20.35
C THR A 572 -52.36 -69.97 -21.11
N TRP A 573 -52.97 -68.82 -20.84
CA TRP A 573 -52.55 -67.53 -21.37
C TRP A 573 -51.93 -66.67 -20.26
N LYS A 574 -50.93 -65.87 -20.62
CA LYS A 574 -50.39 -64.81 -19.74
C LYS A 574 -50.58 -63.44 -20.36
N VAL A 575 -50.86 -62.44 -19.54
CA VAL A 575 -50.93 -61.04 -19.96
C VAL A 575 -50.04 -60.19 -19.07
N GLN A 576 -49.33 -59.24 -19.69
CA GLN A 576 -48.56 -58.24 -18.98
C GLN A 576 -48.70 -56.90 -19.70
N ALA A 577 -48.95 -55.85 -18.93
CA ALA A 577 -49.08 -54.48 -19.43
C ALA A 577 -47.75 -53.73 -19.29
N TYR A 578 -47.45 -52.88 -20.26
CA TYR A 578 -46.21 -52.10 -20.35
C TYR A 578 -46.54 -50.65 -20.74
N LEU A 579 -45.98 -49.71 -20.01
CA LEU A 579 -45.96 -48.28 -20.31
C LEU A 579 -44.52 -47.87 -20.65
N ALA A 580 -44.29 -47.31 -21.83
CA ALA A 580 -42.94 -47.03 -22.34
C ALA A 580 -42.23 -45.79 -21.72
N GLY A 581 -42.93 -45.00 -20.89
CA GLY A 581 -42.43 -43.71 -20.40
C GLY A 581 -42.33 -42.65 -21.51
N ASP A 582 -41.81 -41.47 -21.20
CA ASP A 582 -41.53 -40.39 -22.16
C ASP A 582 -40.43 -39.45 -21.64
N ASN A 583 -40.39 -38.20 -22.14
CA ASN A 583 -39.44 -37.19 -21.67
C ASN A 583 -39.67 -36.77 -20.22
N VAL A 584 -40.85 -36.95 -19.65
CA VAL A 584 -41.26 -36.50 -18.30
C VAL A 584 -41.41 -37.67 -17.34
N TYR A 585 -41.91 -38.82 -17.81
CA TYR A 585 -42.29 -39.99 -17.01
C TYR A 585 -41.39 -41.20 -17.29
N LEU A 586 -41.06 -41.96 -16.24
CA LEU A 586 -40.35 -43.24 -16.38
C LEU A 586 -41.28 -44.35 -16.90
N PRO A 587 -40.75 -45.36 -17.61
CA PRO A 587 -41.52 -46.55 -17.98
C PRO A 587 -41.96 -47.35 -16.74
N SER A 588 -43.03 -48.12 -16.89
CA SER A 588 -43.50 -49.06 -15.88
C SER A 588 -44.08 -50.32 -16.52
N THR A 589 -44.11 -51.40 -15.75
CA THR A 589 -44.58 -52.71 -16.20
C THR A 589 -45.40 -53.32 -15.09
N SER A 590 -46.55 -53.92 -15.44
CA SER A 590 -47.40 -54.60 -14.47
C SER A 590 -46.83 -55.96 -14.07
N GLU A 591 -47.41 -56.57 -13.04
CA GLU A 591 -47.26 -58.00 -12.81
C GLU A 591 -47.77 -58.81 -14.02
N SER A 592 -47.24 -60.03 -14.18
CA SER A 592 -47.70 -60.96 -15.21
C SER A 592 -48.85 -61.78 -14.65
N LEU A 593 -50.03 -61.62 -15.24
CA LEU A 593 -51.24 -62.33 -14.84
C LEU A 593 -51.49 -63.53 -15.73
N GLN A 594 -52.13 -64.56 -15.19
CA GLN A 594 -52.42 -65.81 -15.90
C GLN A 594 -53.91 -66.11 -15.87
N PHE A 595 -54.45 -66.59 -16.99
CA PHE A 595 -55.81 -67.13 -17.09
C PHE A 595 -55.86 -68.37 -17.97
N VAL A 596 -56.87 -69.21 -17.77
CA VAL A 596 -57.06 -70.47 -18.49
C VAL A 596 -58.22 -70.36 -19.46
N VAL A 597 -58.00 -70.80 -20.70
CA VAL A 597 -59.05 -70.92 -21.73
C VAL A 597 -59.40 -72.39 -21.89
N ASN A 598 -60.58 -72.79 -21.42
CA ASN A 598 -61.08 -74.14 -21.60
C ASN A 598 -61.54 -74.34 -23.05
N ASP A 599 -61.38 -75.56 -23.56
CA ASP A 599 -61.94 -75.91 -24.87
C ASP A 599 -63.46 -76.04 -24.78
N THR A 600 -64.18 -75.82 -25.87
CA THR A 600 -65.64 -75.96 -25.86
C THR A 600 -66.03 -77.43 -25.70
N TRP A 601 -67.15 -77.72 -25.02
CA TRP A 601 -67.63 -79.09 -24.83
C TRP A 601 -67.81 -79.84 -26.16
N LEU A 602 -68.16 -79.10 -27.23
CA LEU A 602 -68.23 -79.62 -28.61
C LEU A 602 -66.86 -80.06 -29.13
N ASN A 603 -65.82 -79.24 -28.97
CA ASN A 603 -64.45 -79.59 -29.38
C ASN A 603 -63.88 -80.74 -28.55
N ILE A 604 -64.19 -80.82 -27.25
CA ILE A 604 -63.80 -81.95 -26.40
C ILE A 604 -64.43 -83.25 -26.92
N ILE A 605 -65.72 -83.23 -27.30
CA ILE A 605 -66.41 -84.39 -27.88
C ILE A 605 -65.86 -84.73 -29.28
N VAL A 606 -65.62 -83.75 -30.15
CA VAL A 606 -65.06 -83.98 -31.49
C VAL A 606 -63.61 -84.50 -31.43
N SER A 607 -62.78 -83.97 -30.53
CA SER A 607 -61.44 -84.48 -30.23
C SER A 607 -61.49 -85.92 -29.72
N PHE A 608 -62.40 -86.22 -28.79
CA PHE A 608 -62.62 -87.57 -28.28
C PHE A 608 -63.09 -88.53 -29.37
N ILE A 609 -64.03 -88.13 -30.22
CA ILE A 609 -64.54 -88.93 -31.36
C ILE A 609 -63.44 -89.15 -32.40
N SER A 610 -62.61 -88.15 -32.71
CA SER A 610 -61.55 -88.26 -33.71
C SER A 610 -60.33 -89.06 -33.22
N GLN A 611 -59.87 -88.87 -31.98
CA GLN A 611 -58.81 -89.68 -31.38
C GLN A 611 -59.23 -91.13 -31.17
N ASN A 612 -60.51 -91.38 -30.87
CA ASN A 612 -61.05 -92.73 -30.67
C ASN A 612 -61.78 -93.26 -31.91
N LEU A 613 -61.68 -92.60 -33.07
CA LEU A 613 -62.45 -92.96 -34.27
C LEU A 613 -62.18 -94.40 -34.70
N ILE A 614 -60.92 -94.85 -34.60
CA ILE A 614 -60.50 -96.22 -34.91
C ILE A 614 -61.14 -97.23 -33.95
N TYR A 615 -61.24 -96.91 -32.66
CA TYR A 615 -61.88 -97.78 -31.66
C TYR A 615 -63.41 -97.82 -31.84
N ILE A 616 -64.03 -96.69 -32.18
CA ILE A 616 -65.47 -96.60 -32.45
C ILE A 616 -65.83 -97.39 -33.72
N VAL A 617 -65.03 -97.29 -34.78
CA VAL A 617 -65.22 -98.07 -36.02
C VAL A 617 -64.98 -99.57 -35.80
N ALA A 618 -63.99 -99.95 -34.99
CA ALA A 618 -63.74 -101.35 -34.63
C ALA A 618 -64.89 -101.98 -33.82
N ALA A 619 -65.49 -101.24 -32.90
CA ALA A 619 -66.65 -101.70 -32.12
C ALA A 619 -67.91 -101.90 -32.98
N ILE A 620 -68.15 -101.03 -33.96
CA ILE A 620 -69.25 -101.17 -34.94
C ILE A 620 -68.98 -102.36 -35.88
N GLY A 621 -67.74 -102.55 -36.34
CA GLY A 621 -67.36 -103.71 -37.15
C GLY A 621 -67.55 -105.05 -36.43
N ALA A 622 -67.24 -105.11 -35.13
CA ALA A 622 -67.43 -106.30 -34.31
C ALA A 622 -68.92 -106.64 -34.08
N THR A 623 -69.78 -105.63 -33.91
CA THR A 623 -71.23 -105.83 -33.74
C THR A 623 -71.92 -106.26 -35.04
N VAL A 624 -71.55 -105.68 -36.20
CA VAL A 624 -72.08 -106.13 -37.51
C VAL A 624 -71.63 -107.56 -37.82
N SER A 625 -70.39 -107.93 -37.46
CA SER A 625 -69.89 -109.31 -37.61
C SER A 625 -70.59 -110.29 -36.66
N ALA A 626 -70.89 -109.88 -35.42
CA ALA A 626 -71.63 -110.70 -34.46
C ALA A 626 -73.11 -110.89 -34.85
N VAL A 627 -73.77 -109.84 -35.36
CA VAL A 627 -75.14 -109.93 -35.89
C VAL A 627 -75.18 -110.76 -37.18
N GLY A 628 -74.20 -110.58 -38.07
CA GLY A 628 -74.02 -111.42 -39.26
C GLY A 628 -73.80 -112.90 -38.92
N PHE A 629 -72.98 -113.18 -37.90
CA PHE A 629 -72.75 -114.54 -37.38
C PHE A 629 -74.02 -115.12 -36.73
N PHE A 630 -74.79 -114.33 -35.98
CA PHE A 630 -76.05 -114.78 -35.37
C PHE A 630 -77.14 -115.08 -36.42
N ILE A 631 -77.23 -114.27 -37.49
CA ILE A 631 -78.14 -114.51 -38.63
C ILE A 631 -77.68 -115.74 -39.45
N TYR A 632 -76.37 -115.93 -39.64
CA TYR A 632 -75.81 -117.12 -40.29
C TYR A 632 -76.07 -118.40 -39.48
N TRP A 633 -75.91 -118.34 -38.15
CA TRP A 633 -76.11 -119.50 -37.26
C TRP A 633 -77.58 -119.89 -37.13
N ARG A 634 -78.52 -118.94 -37.12
CA ARG A 634 -79.96 -119.22 -37.05
C ARG A 634 -80.55 -119.88 -38.31
N ARG A 635 -79.86 -119.86 -39.46
CA ARG A 635 -80.31 -120.50 -40.72
C ARG A 635 -79.87 -121.97 -40.90
N ARG A 636 -79.21 -122.60 -39.91
CA ARG A 636 -78.75 -124.00 -39.99
C ARG A 636 -79.36 -124.96 -38.95
N GLY A 637 -80.28 -124.49 -38.12
CA GLY A 637 -81.06 -125.35 -37.22
C GLY A 637 -82.54 -125.18 -37.51
N GLU A 638 -83.09 -126.16 -38.24
CA GLU A 638 -84.51 -126.38 -38.59
C GLU A 638 -85.08 -125.65 -39.82
#